data_AF-A0A5K0YEX5-F1
#
_entry.id   AF-A0A5K0YEX5-F1
#
_cell.length_a   1.000
_cell.length_b   1.000
_cell.length_c   1.000
_cell.angle_alpha   90.00
_cell.angle_beta   90.00
_cell.angle_gamma   90.00
#
_symmetry.space_group_name_H-M   'P 1'
#
loop_
_entity.id
_entity.type
_entity.pdbx_description
1 polymer ?
#
loop_
_entity_poly.entity_id
_entity_poly.type
_entity_poly.pdbx_seq_one_letter_code
_entity_poly.pdbx_strand_id
1 'polypeptide(L)'
;ESCVHLLKICVPLVKVLRLVDSEDRPSIGYLYESMDKAKEAIRDNMKGKKKLYMPIWKIIDERWSGQLHCPLHVAAYYLNPAIRYLPTFKKDREVEYGMLDCIDVLVSDSKEQDAIHMSINKYDTASGTMARDTAVRCRTTMRPGIGKRDFILFFLLFSFYSTFSHIYSDNIFTFHLLLDLWWERFGPDCPELRKLAIRILSQTCSATGCKRNWSVFQHIHSKKRNRLEHKRLNDLVYVHYNMKLRQ
;
A
#
# COMPACT_ATOMS: atom_id res chain seq x y z
N GLU A 1 22.85 15.91 -25.25
CA GLU A 1 23.23 15.01 -24.13
C GLU A 1 22.46 15.26 -22.82
N SER A 2 22.28 16.52 -22.37
CA SER A 2 21.59 16.84 -21.11
C SER A 2 20.17 16.25 -20.97
N CYS A 3 19.34 16.33 -22.02
CA CYS A 3 17.98 15.78 -22.00
C CYS A 3 17.94 14.25 -21.81
N VAL A 4 18.88 13.50 -22.39
CA VAL A 4 18.96 12.04 -22.22
C VAL A 4 19.33 11.68 -20.79
N HIS A 5 20.18 12.49 -20.15
CA HIS A 5 20.56 12.32 -18.75
C HIS A 5 19.37 12.56 -17.81
N LEU A 6 18.57 13.60 -18.08
CA LEU A 6 17.33 13.87 -17.34
C LEU A 6 16.31 12.74 -17.50
N LEU A 7 16.09 12.23 -18.72
CA LEU A 7 15.18 11.12 -18.96
C LEU A 7 15.56 9.86 -18.17
N LYS A 8 16.86 9.55 -18.08
CA LYS A 8 17.40 8.45 -17.28
C LYS A 8 17.07 8.54 -15.79
N ILE A 9 16.83 9.75 -15.28
CA ILE A 9 16.48 10.00 -13.87
C ILE A 9 14.96 10.05 -13.70
N CYS A 10 14.28 10.80 -14.56
CA CYS A 10 12.86 11.09 -14.41
C CYS A 10 11.96 9.91 -14.76
N VAL A 11 12.31 9.07 -15.75
CA VAL A 11 11.44 7.96 -16.19
C VAL A 11 11.12 6.96 -15.07
N PRO A 12 12.11 6.48 -14.27
CA PRO A 12 11.82 5.65 -13.10
C PRO A 12 10.86 6.31 -12.10
N LEU A 13 11.05 7.60 -11.81
CA LEU A 13 10.20 8.35 -10.87
C LEU A 13 8.78 8.57 -11.40
N VAL A 14 8.62 8.86 -12.70
CA VAL A 14 7.31 8.98 -13.34
C VAL A 14 6.53 7.67 -13.29
N LYS A 15 7.20 6.52 -13.35
CA LYS A 15 6.53 5.21 -13.15
C LYS A 15 5.97 5.06 -11.73
N VAL A 16 6.70 5.54 -10.72
CA VAL A 16 6.21 5.55 -9.32
C VAL A 16 5.01 6.49 -9.19
N LEU A 17 5.08 7.69 -9.76
CA LEU A 17 3.95 8.63 -9.74
C LEU A 17 2.70 8.06 -10.39
N ARG A 18 2.84 7.44 -11.57
CA ARG A 18 1.72 6.77 -12.26
C ARG A 18 1.10 5.62 -11.47
N LEU A 19 1.88 4.93 -10.64
CA LEU A 19 1.38 3.89 -9.76
C LEU A 19 0.50 4.48 -8.64
N VAL A 20 0.91 5.62 -8.08
CA VAL A 20 0.21 6.33 -7.00
C VAL A 20 -1.05 7.03 -7.52
N ASP A 21 -1.00 7.62 -8.72
CA ASP A 21 -2.14 8.34 -9.31
C ASP A 21 -3.27 7.42 -9.82
N SER A 22 -3.12 6.10 -9.74
CA SER A 22 -4.15 5.13 -10.12
C SER A 22 -5.25 5.04 -9.05
N GLU A 23 -6.30 5.85 -9.17
CA GLU A 23 -7.45 5.84 -8.23
C GLU A 23 -8.18 4.49 -8.17
N ASP A 24 -8.12 3.70 -9.24
CA ASP A 24 -8.80 2.41 -9.34
C ASP A 24 -8.15 1.30 -8.50
N ARG A 25 -6.95 1.52 -7.92
CA ARG A 25 -6.17 0.46 -7.26
C ARG A 25 -5.32 0.96 -6.06
N PRO A 26 -5.45 0.45 -4.80
CA PRO A 26 -4.50 0.60 -3.71
C PRO A 26 -3.12 0.14 -4.13
N SER A 27 -2.34 1.15 -4.49
CA SER A 27 -0.92 1.10 -4.76
C SER A 27 -0.10 1.15 -3.47
N ILE A 28 -0.73 1.28 -2.30
CA ILE A 28 -0.07 1.47 -1.00
C ILE A 28 0.92 0.35 -0.68
N GLY A 29 0.52 -0.90 -0.93
CA GLY A 29 1.38 -2.06 -0.72
C GLY A 29 2.54 -2.18 -1.71
N TYR A 30 2.58 -1.37 -2.78
CA TYR A 30 3.60 -1.41 -3.83
C TYR A 30 4.48 -0.17 -3.87
N LEU A 31 4.09 0.92 -3.19
CA LEU A 31 4.75 2.21 -3.29
C LEU A 31 6.20 2.16 -2.79
N TYR A 32 6.43 1.56 -1.62
CA TYR A 32 7.76 1.43 -1.03
C TYR A 32 8.71 0.66 -1.96
N GLU A 33 8.29 -0.51 -2.44
CA GLU A 33 9.07 -1.33 -3.37
C GLU A 33 9.33 -0.60 -4.70
N SER A 34 8.34 0.14 -5.19
CA SER A 34 8.46 0.88 -6.45
C SER A 34 9.45 2.03 -6.33
N MET A 35 9.52 2.68 -5.16
CA MET A 35 10.53 3.70 -4.88
C MET A 35 11.94 3.10 -4.82
N ASP A 36 12.13 1.97 -4.13
CA ASP A 36 13.44 1.27 -4.09
C ASP A 36 13.87 0.87 -5.52
N LYS A 37 12.96 0.27 -6.31
CA LYS A 37 13.22 -0.06 -7.72
C LYS A 37 13.54 1.16 -8.57
N ALA A 38 12.92 2.31 -8.32
CA ALA A 38 13.23 3.54 -9.03
C ALA A 38 14.65 4.04 -8.71
N LYS A 39 15.06 4.01 -7.43
CA LYS A 39 16.42 4.36 -7.00
C LYS A 39 17.45 3.44 -7.66
N GLU A 40 17.22 2.13 -7.64
CA GLU A 40 18.10 1.14 -8.26
C GLU A 40 18.20 1.34 -9.79
N ALA A 41 17.08 1.58 -10.47
CA ALA A 41 17.07 1.88 -11.90
C ALA A 41 17.87 3.15 -12.24
N ILE A 42 17.80 4.19 -11.39
CA ILE A 42 18.62 5.41 -11.55
C ILE A 42 20.10 5.07 -11.42
N ARG A 43 20.51 4.28 -10.41
CA ARG A 43 21.89 3.83 -10.24
C ARG A 43 22.39 3.11 -11.49
N ASP A 44 21.59 2.19 -12.01
CA ASP A 44 21.96 1.36 -13.15
C ASP A 44 22.04 2.20 -14.44
N ASN A 45 21.11 3.15 -14.64
CA ASN A 45 21.16 4.14 -15.72
C ASN A 45 22.42 5.02 -15.67
N MET A 46 22.96 5.25 -14.47
CA MET A 46 24.23 5.95 -14.21
C MET A 46 25.45 5.01 -14.21
N LYS A 47 25.29 3.75 -14.64
CA LYS A 47 26.35 2.73 -14.69
C LYS A 47 27.03 2.52 -13.34
N GLY A 48 26.28 2.63 -12.24
CA GLY A 48 26.82 2.46 -10.88
C GLY A 48 27.78 3.57 -10.43
N LYS A 49 27.91 4.68 -11.18
CA LYS A 49 28.82 5.78 -10.81
C LYS A 49 28.27 6.57 -9.63
N LYS A 50 28.73 6.23 -8.41
CA LYS A 50 28.32 6.85 -7.13
C LYS A 50 28.26 8.37 -7.17
N LYS A 51 29.26 9.03 -7.77
CA LYS A 51 29.32 10.50 -7.88
C LYS A 51 28.13 11.11 -8.62
N LEU A 52 27.48 10.36 -9.52
CA LEU A 52 26.35 10.84 -10.32
C LEU A 52 25.01 10.60 -9.63
N TYR A 53 24.78 9.40 -9.08
CA TYR A 53 23.45 9.04 -8.55
C TYR A 53 23.27 9.35 -7.07
N MET A 54 24.33 9.41 -6.26
CA MET A 54 24.20 9.67 -4.81
C MET A 54 23.55 11.03 -4.50
N PRO A 55 23.91 12.14 -5.19
CA PRO A 55 23.20 13.42 -4.98
C PRO A 55 21.71 13.33 -5.33
N ILE A 56 21.35 12.55 -6.36
CA ILE A 56 19.97 12.35 -6.79
C ILE A 56 19.20 11.54 -5.75
N TRP A 57 19.80 10.44 -5.26
CA TRP A 57 19.21 9.63 -4.19
C TRP A 57 18.98 10.46 -2.93
N LYS A 58 19.93 11.32 -2.55
CA LYS A 58 19.76 12.22 -1.41
C LYS A 58 18.53 13.12 -1.57
N ILE A 59 18.34 13.72 -2.74
CA ILE A 59 17.15 14.54 -3.02
C ILE A 59 15.86 13.70 -2.95
N ILE A 60 15.88 12.49 -3.51
CA ILE A 60 14.74 11.57 -3.44
C ILE A 60 14.42 11.22 -2.00
N ASP A 61 15.42 10.87 -1.20
CA ASP A 61 15.26 10.46 0.20
C ASP A 61 14.73 11.61 1.07
N GLU A 62 15.24 12.83 0.87
CA GLU A 62 14.72 14.03 1.55
C GLU A 62 13.24 14.28 1.21
N ARG A 63 12.83 14.07 -0.05
CA ARG A 63 11.43 14.24 -0.48
C ARG A 63 10.55 13.09 -0.03
N TRP A 64 11.05 11.87 -0.09
CA TRP A 64 10.39 10.66 0.38
C TRP A 64 10.10 10.80 1.87
N SER A 65 11.12 10.98 2.71
CA SER A 65 11.00 11.12 4.16
C SER A 65 10.15 12.30 4.60
N GLY A 66 10.15 13.40 3.83
CA GLY A 66 9.40 14.61 4.18
C GLY A 66 7.94 14.66 3.71
N GLN A 67 7.53 13.85 2.72
CA GLN A 67 6.22 14.01 2.07
C GLN A 67 5.46 12.71 1.81
N LEU A 68 6.14 11.58 1.66
CA LEU A 68 5.55 10.34 1.16
C LEU A 68 5.81 9.15 2.08
N HIS A 69 6.94 9.11 2.78
CA HIS A 69 7.27 8.04 3.71
C HIS A 69 6.43 8.19 4.99
N CYS A 70 5.71 7.14 5.34
CA CYS A 70 5.10 7.03 6.65
C CYS A 70 5.04 5.54 7.06
N PRO A 71 4.94 5.24 8.36
CA PRO A 71 4.82 3.87 8.88
C PRO A 71 3.75 3.03 8.15
N LEU A 72 2.69 3.68 7.66
CA LEU A 72 1.64 3.02 6.89
C LEU A 72 2.14 2.42 5.57
N HIS A 73 3.00 3.12 4.82
CA HIS A 73 3.56 2.59 3.55
C HIS A 73 4.54 1.44 3.82
N VAL A 74 5.29 1.53 4.91
CA VAL A 74 6.20 0.47 5.36
C VAL A 74 5.40 -0.77 5.78
N ALA A 75 4.36 -0.59 6.58
CA ALA A 75 3.47 -1.67 7.00
C ALA A 75 2.74 -2.28 5.80
N ALA A 76 2.29 -1.47 4.83
CA ALA A 76 1.69 -1.97 3.60
C ALA A 76 2.68 -2.79 2.76
N TYR A 77 3.93 -2.34 2.65
CA TYR A 77 5.00 -3.10 2.00
C TYR A 77 5.27 -4.44 2.70
N TYR A 78 5.31 -4.43 4.04
CA TYR A 78 5.49 -5.61 4.86
C TYR A 78 4.34 -6.62 4.69
N LEU A 79 3.09 -6.13 4.75
CA LEU A 79 1.88 -6.95 4.72
C LEU A 79 1.45 -7.37 3.32
N ASN A 80 2.14 -6.91 2.27
CA ASN A 80 1.85 -7.32 0.90
C ASN A 80 2.44 -8.71 0.62
N PRO A 81 1.63 -9.78 0.53
CA PRO A 81 2.12 -11.15 0.32
C PRO A 81 2.76 -11.35 -1.07
N ALA A 82 2.47 -10.49 -2.05
CA ALA A 82 3.14 -10.53 -3.36
C ALA A 82 4.60 -10.05 -3.30
N ILE A 83 4.96 -9.36 -2.22
CA ILE A 83 6.29 -8.77 -1.99
C ILE A 83 7.01 -9.46 -0.83
N ARG A 84 6.33 -9.67 0.30
CA ARG A 84 6.90 -10.23 1.55
C ARG A 84 7.67 -11.53 1.34
N TYR A 85 7.19 -12.37 0.45
CA TYR A 85 7.74 -13.71 0.17
C TYR A 85 8.67 -13.75 -1.05
N LEU A 86 9.04 -12.60 -1.61
CA LEU A 86 10.04 -12.56 -2.68
C LEU A 86 11.44 -12.78 -2.10
N PRO A 87 12.33 -13.47 -2.83
CA PRO A 87 13.74 -13.60 -2.43
C PRO A 87 14.46 -12.24 -2.29
N THR A 88 13.94 -11.21 -2.96
CA THR A 88 14.48 -9.84 -2.94
C THR A 88 13.89 -8.96 -1.84
N PHE A 89 12.99 -9.49 -1.00
CA PHE A 89 12.39 -8.73 0.10
C PHE A 89 13.47 -8.31 1.10
N LYS A 90 13.48 -7.02 1.46
CA LYS A 90 14.42 -6.47 2.43
C LYS A 90 13.68 -6.18 3.73
N LYS A 91 13.92 -7.00 4.76
CA LYS A 91 13.49 -6.74 6.14
C LYS A 91 14.64 -6.05 6.89
N ASP A 92 14.89 -4.79 6.57
CA ASP A 92 15.84 -3.99 7.33
C ASP A 92 15.19 -3.37 8.58
N ARG A 93 15.98 -2.63 9.36
CA ARG A 93 15.51 -1.99 10.59
C ARG A 93 14.41 -0.97 10.32
N GLU A 94 14.46 -0.24 9.21
CA GLU A 94 13.44 0.74 8.85
C GLU A 94 12.10 0.05 8.62
N VAL A 95 12.13 -1.07 7.90
CA VAL A 95 10.94 -1.87 7.61
C VAL A 95 10.37 -2.51 8.88
N GLU A 96 11.23 -3.04 9.74
CA GLU A 96 10.83 -3.67 11.00
C GLU A 96 10.23 -2.65 11.97
N TYR A 97 10.94 -1.56 12.28
CA TYR A 97 10.42 -0.53 13.19
C TYR A 97 9.20 0.20 12.62
N GLY A 98 9.17 0.48 11.32
CA GLY A 98 8.01 1.14 10.70
C GLY A 98 6.74 0.30 10.76
N MET A 99 6.84 -1.04 10.72
CA MET A 99 5.70 -1.92 10.96
C MET A 99 5.21 -1.82 12.42
N LEU A 100 6.13 -1.83 13.39
CA LEU A 100 5.79 -1.71 14.80
C LEU A 100 5.15 -0.37 15.14
N ASP A 101 5.76 0.73 14.69
CA ASP A 101 5.21 2.08 14.84
C ASP A 101 3.79 2.17 14.24
N CYS A 102 3.54 1.48 13.12
CA CYS A 102 2.23 1.46 12.50
C CYS A 102 1.18 0.70 13.34
N ILE A 103 1.57 -0.40 13.98
CA ILE A 103 0.70 -1.16 14.90
C ILE A 103 0.33 -0.27 16.09
N ASP A 104 1.33 0.35 16.73
CA ASP A 104 1.15 1.20 17.91
C ASP A 104 0.20 2.37 17.64
N VAL A 105 0.25 2.92 16.43
CA VAL A 105 -0.61 4.04 16.00
C VAL A 105 -2.03 3.59 15.61
N LEU A 106 -2.17 2.45 14.93
CA LEU A 106 -3.47 2.05 14.35
C LEU A 106 -4.32 1.18 15.27
N VAL A 107 -3.71 0.50 16.24
CA VAL A 107 -4.36 -0.46 17.13
C VAL A 107 -4.27 0.07 18.55
N SER A 108 -5.39 0.48 19.13
CA SER A 108 -5.41 1.08 20.48
C SER A 108 -5.52 0.05 21.61
N ASP A 109 -6.04 -1.14 21.33
CA ASP A 109 -6.17 -2.21 22.33
C ASP A 109 -4.86 -2.99 22.43
N SER A 110 -4.24 -2.98 23.61
CA SER A 110 -2.98 -3.70 23.86
C SER A 110 -3.10 -5.21 23.65
N LYS A 111 -4.28 -5.80 23.90
CA LYS A 111 -4.50 -7.23 23.67
C LYS A 111 -4.52 -7.56 22.17
N GLU A 112 -5.09 -6.66 21.37
CA GLU A 112 -5.07 -6.78 19.92
C GLU A 112 -3.64 -6.62 19.38
N GLN A 113 -2.87 -5.65 19.91
CA GLN A 113 -1.45 -5.49 19.61
C GLN A 113 -0.67 -6.78 19.91
N ASP A 114 -0.78 -7.33 21.12
CA ASP A 114 -0.11 -8.58 21.52
C ASP A 114 -0.46 -9.74 20.58
N ALA A 115 -1.74 -9.89 20.24
CA ALA A 115 -2.22 -10.92 19.31
C ALA A 115 -1.65 -10.74 17.90
N ILE A 116 -1.51 -9.49 17.43
CA ILE A 116 -0.85 -9.16 16.16
C ILE A 116 0.61 -9.56 16.23
N HIS A 117 1.35 -9.15 17.27
CA HIS A 117 2.77 -9.49 17.45
C HIS A 117 3.00 -11.01 17.45
N MET A 118 2.17 -11.76 18.18
CA MET A 118 2.22 -13.23 18.17
C MET A 118 1.96 -13.84 16.79
N SER A 119 1.13 -13.18 15.98
CA SER A 119 0.75 -13.63 14.64
C SER A 119 1.77 -13.27 13.55
N ILE A 120 2.67 -12.31 13.78
CA ILE A 120 3.68 -11.88 12.78
C ILE A 120 4.56 -13.06 12.37
N ASN A 121 5.01 -13.91 13.31
CA ASN A 121 5.86 -15.05 12.98
C ASN A 121 5.14 -16.05 12.05
N LYS A 122 3.84 -16.29 12.28
CA LYS A 122 3.04 -17.15 11.40
C LYS A 122 2.99 -16.64 9.97
N TYR A 123 2.86 -15.32 9.81
CA TYR A 123 2.90 -14.66 8.50
C TYR A 123 4.31 -14.72 7.89
N ASP A 124 5.35 -14.39 8.66
CA ASP A 124 6.75 -14.41 8.20
C ASP A 124 7.19 -15.78 7.69
N THR A 125 6.73 -16.85 8.33
CA THR A 125 7.02 -18.25 7.96
C THR A 125 6.04 -18.84 6.96
N ALA A 126 5.03 -18.07 6.51
CA ALA A 126 3.95 -18.55 5.66
C ALA A 126 3.29 -19.84 6.20
N SER A 127 3.00 -19.91 7.49
CA SER A 127 2.43 -21.10 8.14
C SER A 127 0.91 -21.21 7.95
N GLY A 128 0.34 -22.38 8.27
CA GLY A 128 -1.12 -22.60 8.29
C GLY A 128 -1.79 -22.44 6.92
N THR A 129 -2.92 -21.75 6.86
CA THR A 129 -3.65 -21.45 5.61
C THR A 129 -2.82 -20.69 4.59
N MET A 130 -1.83 -19.91 5.03
CA MET A 130 -0.94 -19.16 4.15
C MET A 130 0.10 -20.07 3.46
N ALA A 131 0.36 -21.27 3.99
CA ALA A 131 1.30 -22.25 3.42
C ALA A 131 0.73 -22.98 2.20
N ARG A 132 -0.59 -22.98 2.04
CA ARG A 132 -1.28 -23.77 1.00
C ARG A 132 -0.81 -23.37 -0.39
N ASP A 133 -0.69 -24.33 -1.31
CA ASP A 133 -0.27 -24.05 -2.69
C ASP A 133 -1.15 -23.02 -3.39
N THR A 134 -2.45 -23.02 -3.09
CA THR A 134 -3.39 -22.00 -3.57
C THR A 134 -3.01 -20.60 -3.10
N ALA A 135 -2.62 -20.46 -1.83
CA ALA A 135 -2.19 -19.19 -1.26
C ALA A 135 -0.90 -18.72 -1.93
N VAL A 136 0.05 -19.62 -2.17
CA VAL A 136 1.31 -19.33 -2.86
C VAL A 136 1.08 -18.86 -4.30
N ARG A 137 0.25 -19.56 -5.07
CA ARG A 137 -0.07 -19.16 -6.47
C ARG A 137 -0.71 -17.79 -6.53
N CYS A 138 -1.69 -17.51 -5.67
CA CYS A 138 -2.41 -16.24 -5.67
C CYS A 138 -1.49 -15.02 -5.39
N ARG A 139 -0.38 -15.18 -4.64
CA ARG A 139 0.60 -14.09 -4.42
C ARG A 139 1.13 -13.49 -5.73
N THR A 140 1.37 -14.34 -6.73
CA THR A 140 1.95 -13.90 -8.01
C THR A 140 0.93 -13.22 -8.92
N THR A 141 -0.35 -13.55 -8.76
CA THR A 141 -1.46 -12.94 -9.52
C THR A 141 -1.87 -11.57 -8.97
N MET A 142 -1.39 -11.18 -7.78
CA MET A 142 -1.70 -9.91 -7.12
C MET A 142 -0.96 -8.69 -7.65
N ARG A 143 0.14 -8.87 -8.37
CA ARG A 143 0.95 -7.74 -8.86
C ARG A 143 0.14 -6.93 -9.87
N PRO A 144 0.06 -5.59 -9.72
CA PRO A 144 -0.55 -4.74 -10.73
C PRO A 144 0.29 -4.83 -12.00
N GLY A 145 -0.15 -5.66 -12.95
CA GLY A 145 0.46 -5.74 -14.26
C GLY A 145 0.35 -4.38 -14.95
N ILE A 146 1.49 -3.78 -15.27
CA ILE A 146 1.54 -2.65 -16.20
C ILE A 146 1.28 -3.23 -17.61
N GLY A 147 0.01 -3.23 -18.04
CA GLY A 147 -0.37 -3.13 -19.45
C GLY A 147 -0.86 -4.39 -20.17
N LYS A 148 -2.08 -4.24 -20.70
CA LYS A 148 -2.56 -4.77 -21.99
C LYS A 148 -2.68 -6.30 -22.11
N ARG A 149 -3.75 -6.90 -21.55
CA ARG A 149 -4.37 -8.15 -22.07
C ARG A 149 -5.70 -8.55 -21.42
N ASP A 150 -6.12 -7.93 -20.32
CA ASP A 150 -7.32 -8.38 -19.58
C ASP A 150 -8.66 -7.83 -20.12
N PHE A 151 -8.65 -6.99 -21.16
CA PHE A 151 -9.88 -6.53 -21.80
C PHE A 151 -10.68 -7.67 -22.46
N ILE A 152 -10.01 -8.73 -22.94
CA ILE A 152 -10.70 -9.85 -23.62
C ILE A 152 -11.35 -10.80 -22.62
N LEU A 153 -10.73 -11.03 -21.45
CA LEU A 153 -11.32 -11.84 -20.39
C LEU A 153 -12.55 -11.18 -19.77
N PHE A 154 -12.55 -9.84 -19.70
CA PHE A 154 -13.71 -9.06 -19.28
C PHE A 154 -14.90 -9.19 -20.25
N PHE A 155 -14.65 -9.20 -21.58
CA PHE A 155 -15.70 -9.41 -22.59
C PHE A 155 -16.24 -10.86 -22.64
N LEU A 156 -15.40 -11.87 -22.37
CA LEU A 156 -15.82 -13.27 -22.36
C LEU A 156 -16.64 -13.64 -21.11
N LEU A 157 -16.42 -12.97 -19.98
CA LEU A 157 -17.28 -13.11 -18.79
C LEU A 157 -18.61 -12.35 -18.92
N PHE A 158 -18.64 -11.28 -19.71
CA PHE A 158 -19.85 -10.47 -19.93
C PHE A 158 -20.86 -11.15 -20.88
N SER A 159 -20.41 -12.01 -21.78
CA SER A 159 -21.28 -12.73 -22.74
C SER A 159 -22.03 -13.94 -22.15
N PHE A 160 -21.72 -14.34 -20.91
CA PHE A 160 -22.41 -15.44 -20.21
C PHE A 160 -23.35 -14.98 -19.09
N TYR A 161 -23.37 -13.69 -18.74
CA TYR A 161 -24.13 -13.18 -17.59
C TYR A 161 -25.55 -12.66 -17.93
N SER A 162 -26.10 -12.99 -19.09
CA SER A 162 -27.43 -12.51 -19.51
C SER A 162 -28.62 -13.34 -19.00
N THR A 163 -28.42 -14.35 -18.14
CA THR A 163 -29.52 -15.22 -17.67
C THR A 163 -29.74 -15.27 -16.16
N PHE A 164 -29.17 -14.35 -15.37
CA PHE A 164 -29.47 -14.28 -13.93
C PHE A 164 -29.75 -12.84 -13.47
N SER A 165 -30.83 -12.26 -14.00
CA SER A 165 -31.27 -10.89 -13.72
C SER A 165 -32.12 -10.73 -12.45
N HIS A 166 -31.96 -11.55 -11.40
CA HIS A 166 -32.87 -11.43 -10.24
C HIS A 166 -32.30 -11.67 -8.83
N ILE A 167 -30.97 -11.66 -8.61
CA ILE A 167 -30.42 -11.88 -7.25
C ILE A 167 -29.38 -10.84 -6.76
N TYR A 168 -28.83 -9.93 -7.56
CA TYR A 168 -27.85 -8.96 -7.02
C TYR A 168 -28.16 -7.51 -7.42
N SER A 169 -28.87 -6.82 -6.53
CA SER A 169 -28.66 -5.39 -6.31
C SER A 169 -27.33 -5.26 -5.59
N ASP A 170 -26.25 -5.01 -6.34
CA ASP A 170 -25.07 -4.25 -5.87
C ASP A 170 -24.05 -4.16 -7.01
N ASN A 171 -24.18 -3.11 -7.82
CA ASN A 171 -23.20 -2.70 -8.82
C ASN A 171 -21.94 -2.07 -8.20
N ILE A 172 -21.42 -2.65 -7.11
CA ILE A 172 -20.15 -2.31 -6.44
C ILE A 172 -19.10 -3.45 -6.63
N PHE A 173 -19.44 -4.50 -7.38
CA PHE A 173 -18.72 -5.79 -7.27
C PHE A 173 -17.57 -6.04 -8.25
N THR A 174 -16.92 -5.04 -8.86
CA THR A 174 -15.86 -5.35 -9.86
C THR A 174 -14.44 -4.89 -9.60
N PHE A 175 -14.10 -4.11 -8.57
CA PHE A 175 -12.68 -3.68 -8.42
C PHE A 175 -12.15 -3.55 -6.98
N HIS A 176 -12.69 -4.32 -6.02
CA HIS A 176 -11.99 -4.57 -4.75
C HIS A 176 -10.91 -5.66 -4.91
N LEU A 177 -9.76 -5.15 -5.30
CA LEU A 177 -8.35 -5.58 -5.21
C LEU A 177 -7.93 -6.94 -4.67
N LEU A 178 -6.77 -7.37 -5.16
CA LEU A 178 -6.27 -8.73 -5.02
C LEU A 178 -5.60 -8.99 -3.65
N LEU A 179 -5.23 -7.94 -2.90
CA LEU A 179 -4.42 -8.05 -1.67
C LEU A 179 -5.26 -8.28 -0.41
N ASP A 180 -6.32 -7.49 -0.24
CA ASP A 180 -7.35 -7.67 0.79
C ASP A 180 -8.05 -9.01 0.62
N LEU A 181 -8.39 -9.41 -0.61
CA LEU A 181 -8.94 -10.76 -0.88
C LEU A 181 -7.99 -11.91 -0.49
N TRP A 182 -6.67 -11.73 -0.61
CA TRP A 182 -5.73 -12.73 -0.11
C TRP A 182 -5.83 -12.89 1.40
N TRP A 183 -5.84 -11.77 2.11
CA TRP A 183 -5.93 -11.73 3.56
C TRP A 183 -7.25 -12.27 4.06
N GLU A 184 -8.37 -11.98 3.38
CA GLU A 184 -9.67 -12.57 3.70
C GLU A 184 -9.64 -14.10 3.61
N ARG A 185 -9.05 -14.62 2.54
CA ARG A 185 -9.08 -16.05 2.24
C ARG A 185 -8.05 -16.88 3.01
N PHE A 186 -6.86 -16.33 3.26
CA PHE A 186 -5.72 -17.07 3.82
C PHE A 186 -5.22 -16.53 5.14
N GLY A 187 -5.75 -15.41 5.63
CA GLY A 187 -5.50 -14.86 6.97
C GLY A 187 -6.36 -15.35 8.15
N PRO A 188 -7.36 -16.27 8.05
CA PRO A 188 -8.17 -16.67 9.21
C PRO A 188 -7.37 -17.18 10.43
N ASP A 189 -6.20 -17.78 10.22
CA ASP A 189 -5.33 -18.29 11.29
C ASP A 189 -4.67 -17.17 12.14
N CYS A 190 -4.76 -15.91 11.67
CA CYS A 190 -4.20 -14.72 12.27
C CYS A 190 -5.24 -13.58 12.24
N PRO A 191 -6.34 -13.67 13.02
CA PRO A 191 -7.52 -12.82 12.84
C PRO A 191 -7.24 -11.32 13.02
N GLU A 192 -6.47 -10.93 14.04
CA GLU A 192 -6.16 -9.52 14.31
C GLU A 192 -5.17 -8.95 13.27
N LEU A 193 -4.14 -9.73 12.91
CA LEU A 193 -3.22 -9.34 11.83
C LEU A 193 -3.95 -9.22 10.49
N ARG A 194 -4.91 -10.10 10.20
CA ARG A 194 -5.76 -10.04 9.01
C ARG A 194 -6.57 -8.75 8.96
N LYS A 195 -7.25 -8.39 10.06
CA LYS A 195 -8.02 -7.14 10.14
C LYS A 195 -7.12 -5.93 9.88
N LEU A 196 -5.96 -5.89 10.52
CA LEU A 196 -4.98 -4.83 10.32
C LEU A 196 -4.50 -4.76 8.86
N ALA A 197 -4.17 -5.91 8.27
CA ALA A 197 -3.67 -5.97 6.90
C ALA A 197 -4.71 -5.51 5.88
N ILE A 198 -5.96 -5.95 5.99
CA ILE A 198 -7.05 -5.48 5.13
C ILE A 198 -7.23 -3.97 5.31
N ARG A 199 -7.29 -3.49 6.56
CA ARG A 199 -7.43 -2.06 6.87
C ARG A 199 -6.33 -1.21 6.23
N ILE A 200 -5.08 -1.66 6.27
CA ILE A 200 -3.92 -0.96 5.68
C ILE A 200 -3.92 -1.08 4.15
N LEU A 201 -4.09 -2.28 3.61
CA LEU A 201 -3.94 -2.56 2.18
C LEU A 201 -5.11 -2.07 1.34
N SER A 202 -6.29 -1.88 1.94
CA SER A 202 -7.44 -1.26 1.27
C SER A 202 -7.36 0.28 1.22
N GLN A 203 -6.32 0.90 1.81
CA GLN A 203 -6.12 2.35 1.70
C GLN A 203 -5.66 2.76 0.30
N THR A 204 -6.32 3.75 -0.29
CA THR A 204 -5.86 4.38 -1.54
C THR A 204 -4.66 5.29 -1.27
N CYS A 205 -3.57 5.13 -2.02
CA CYS A 205 -2.48 6.09 -2.05
C CYS A 205 -2.80 7.23 -3.01
N SER A 206 -3.65 8.20 -2.66
CA SER A 206 -3.69 9.43 -3.44
C SER A 206 -2.61 10.38 -2.94
N ALA A 207 -1.87 11.03 -3.85
CA ALA A 207 -0.85 12.03 -3.49
C ALA A 207 -1.43 13.20 -2.67
N THR A 208 -2.74 13.41 -2.74
CA THR A 208 -3.52 14.38 -1.94
C THR A 208 -4.06 13.81 -0.63
N GLY A 209 -4.37 12.51 -0.56
CA GLY A 209 -4.87 11.81 0.64
C GLY A 209 -3.76 11.42 1.62
N CYS A 210 -2.59 10.99 1.15
CA CYS A 210 -1.43 10.69 2.00
C CYS A 210 -0.99 11.92 2.82
N LYS A 211 -1.05 13.13 2.23
CA LYS A 211 -0.75 14.39 2.94
C LYS A 211 -1.79 14.77 4.00
N ARG A 212 -3.08 14.50 3.75
CA ARG A 212 -4.19 14.86 4.66
C ARG A 212 -4.42 13.85 5.77
N ASN A 213 -4.25 12.55 5.51
CA ASN A 213 -4.34 11.53 6.53
C ASN A 213 -3.21 11.69 7.54
N TRP A 214 -1.97 11.89 7.08
CA TRP A 214 -0.83 12.01 7.99
C TRP A 214 -0.82 13.31 8.81
N SER A 215 -1.33 14.43 8.29
CA SER A 215 -1.46 15.65 9.10
C SER A 215 -2.47 15.48 10.24
N VAL A 216 -3.51 14.65 10.06
CA VAL A 216 -4.45 14.25 11.12
C VAL A 216 -3.79 13.29 12.12
N PHE A 217 -3.03 12.29 11.65
CA PHE A 217 -2.29 11.35 12.50
C PHE A 217 -1.17 12.03 13.33
N GLN A 218 -0.41 12.96 12.75
CA GLN A 218 0.58 13.77 13.49
C GLN A 218 -0.08 14.67 14.54
N HIS A 219 -1.31 15.15 14.29
CA HIS A 219 -2.01 16.03 15.23
C HIS A 219 -2.43 15.33 16.52
N ILE A 220 -2.66 14.02 16.48
CA ILE A 220 -2.93 13.19 17.65
C ILE A 220 -1.70 13.11 18.58
N HIS A 221 -0.48 13.32 18.04
CA HIS A 221 0.78 13.24 18.79
C HIS A 221 1.56 14.55 18.96
N SER A 222 1.10 15.70 18.42
CA SER A 222 1.78 16.98 18.63
C SER A 222 1.05 17.88 19.64
N LYS A 223 1.71 18.21 20.75
CA LYS A 223 1.27 19.29 21.63
C LYS A 223 1.41 20.65 20.91
N LYS A 224 0.28 21.35 20.75
CA LYS A 224 0.10 22.83 20.77
C LYS A 224 0.23 23.62 19.44
N ARG A 225 -0.89 23.87 18.75
CA ARG A 225 -1.43 25.21 18.30
C ARG A 225 -2.36 25.12 17.07
N ASN A 226 -3.67 25.34 17.25
CA ASN A 226 -4.58 26.23 16.48
C ASN A 226 -6.05 25.82 16.72
N ARG A 227 -6.61 26.28 17.84
CA ARG A 227 -7.91 25.81 18.38
C ARG A 227 -9.14 26.20 17.54
N LEU A 228 -9.03 27.21 16.66
CA LEU A 228 -10.16 27.75 15.90
C LEU A 228 -10.32 27.18 14.48
N GLU A 229 -9.24 26.76 13.81
CA GLU A 229 -9.33 26.02 12.53
C GLU A 229 -9.62 24.53 12.75
N HIS A 230 -9.08 23.94 13.82
CA HIS A 230 -9.27 22.53 14.16
C HIS A 230 -10.72 22.14 14.38
N LYS A 231 -11.50 23.01 15.02
CA LYS A 231 -12.92 22.74 15.29
C LYS A 231 -13.72 22.66 13.99
N ARG A 232 -13.49 23.60 13.06
CA ARG A 232 -14.19 23.63 11.75
C ARG A 232 -13.78 22.48 10.85
N LEU A 233 -12.51 22.06 10.92
CA LEU A 233 -11.99 20.91 10.17
C LEU A 233 -12.50 19.58 10.74
N ASN A 234 -12.54 19.43 12.07
CA ASN A 234 -13.10 18.25 12.72
C ASN A 234 -14.60 18.10 12.43
N ASP A 235 -15.35 19.20 12.43
CA ASP A 235 -16.78 19.18 12.07
C ASP A 235 -16.98 18.75 10.61
N LEU A 236 -16.11 19.21 9.69
CA LEU A 236 -16.17 18.83 8.28
C LEU A 236 -15.76 17.37 8.02
N VAL A 237 -14.73 16.88 8.73
CA VAL A 237 -14.24 15.49 8.64
C VAL A 237 -15.26 14.53 9.26
N TYR A 238 -15.86 14.90 10.40
CA TYR A 238 -16.94 14.14 11.01
C TYR A 238 -18.14 14.00 10.07
N VAL A 239 -18.53 15.08 9.39
CA VAL A 239 -19.62 15.07 8.41
C VAL A 239 -19.23 14.25 7.16
N HIS A 240 -18.04 14.42 6.60
CA HIS A 240 -17.61 13.70 5.40
C HIS A 240 -17.44 12.18 5.64
N TYR A 241 -16.87 11.79 6.78
CA TYR A 241 -16.65 10.39 7.12
C TYR A 241 -17.97 9.68 7.49
N ASN A 242 -18.86 10.32 8.26
CA ASN A 242 -20.17 9.74 8.57
C ASN A 242 -21.11 9.66 7.36
N MET A 243 -20.97 10.53 6.37
CA MET A 243 -21.74 10.40 5.13
C MET A 243 -21.26 9.23 4.26
N LYS A 244 -19.97 8.89 4.27
CA LYS A 244 -19.43 7.69 3.61
C LYS A 244 -19.73 6.38 4.33
N LEU A 245 -20.10 6.43 5.61
CA LEU A 245 -20.45 5.25 6.41
C LEU A 245 -21.95 4.91 6.40
N ARG A 246 -22.79 5.74 5.76
CA ARG A 246 -24.27 5.57 5.70
C ARG A 246 -24.79 5.16 4.32
N GLN A 247 -23.91 4.89 3.37
CA GLN A 247 -24.20 4.27 2.07
C GLN A 247 -23.43 2.95 2.00
#